data_AF-A0A210PY63-F1
#
_entry.id   AF-A0A210PY63-F1
#
_cell.length_a   1.000
_cell.length_b   1.000
_cell.length_c   1.000
_cell.angle_alpha   90.00
_cell.angle_beta   90.00
_cell.angle_gamma   90.00
#
_symmetry.space_group_name_H-M   'P 1'
#
loop_
_entity.id
_entity.type
_entity.pdbx_description
1 polymer ?
#
loop_
_entity_poly.entity_id
_entity_poly.type
_entity_poly.pdbx_seq_one_letter_code
_entity_poly.pdbx_strand_id
1 'polypeptide(L)'
;MWLLCYILTVTNVFPVDETAYGYDARTDLRTEIMYEAPWFSIPYPGKFGLPVFNTAMFVGMIAGVLTSIIESIGDYYTCARIAGALPPPPSAVNRGILLEGIDCILAILVGSGFGVTSCSQNIGVISLTKVGSRRVVLVAGIMLIFFGCFSKMSAFVVTVPDPIIGAAFIVLFAVLTAVGGSNLQYADLNSPRNMIVMGMALFVGLALPPWLTDNQDLFLQLDSGLRQVITALLGNNIFMACFTALILDNLMPGTVEERGLVAWRQVFEDSGSDVDGTTNAMTLKTYDLPFGMSYIRKCKWAYYIPFSPTFLGMDGCCSGSSAKKDKKSSVFTHTEQDHK
;
A
#
# COMPACT_ATOMS: atom_id res chain seq x y z
N MET A 1 -4.87 -2.54 28.80
CA MET A 1 -4.18 -1.23 28.87
C MET A 1 -5.15 -0.10 29.20
N TRP A 2 -6.19 0.17 28.40
CA TRP A 2 -7.20 1.20 28.76
C TRP A 2 -7.78 1.00 30.17
N LEU A 3 -8.22 -0.22 30.51
CA LEU A 3 -8.75 -0.54 31.85
C LEU A 3 -7.75 -0.24 32.98
N LEU A 4 -6.46 -0.46 32.73
CA LEU A 4 -5.41 -0.14 33.71
C LEU A 4 -5.31 1.37 33.90
N CYS A 5 -5.28 2.14 32.82
CA CYS A 5 -5.32 3.60 32.90
C CYS A 5 -6.58 4.10 33.62
N TYR A 6 -7.75 3.50 33.33
CA TYR A 6 -8.99 3.82 34.01
C TYR A 6 -8.91 3.59 35.53
N ILE A 7 -8.39 2.43 35.96
CA ILE A 7 -8.19 2.13 37.39
C ILE A 7 -7.27 3.19 38.01
N LEU A 8 -6.14 3.47 37.36
CA LEU A 8 -5.15 4.46 37.84
C LEU A 8 -5.74 5.88 37.93
N THR A 9 -6.58 6.26 36.96
CA THR A 9 -7.34 7.51 36.96
C THR A 9 -8.31 7.57 38.14
N VAL A 10 -9.11 6.52 38.37
CA VAL A 10 -10.08 6.48 39.48
C VAL A 10 -9.39 6.47 40.84
N THR A 11 -8.22 5.81 40.94
CA THR A 11 -7.42 5.81 42.18
C THR A 11 -6.62 7.11 42.40
N ASN A 12 -6.79 8.14 41.56
CA ASN A 12 -6.05 9.41 41.61
C ASN A 12 -4.52 9.23 41.61
N VAL A 13 -4.02 8.21 40.92
CA VAL A 13 -2.57 8.01 40.72
C VAL A 13 -2.05 9.01 39.68
N PHE A 14 -2.85 9.31 38.66
CA PHE A 14 -2.52 10.35 37.69
C PHE A 14 -2.90 11.73 38.23
N PRO A 15 -2.02 12.73 38.06
CA PRO A 15 -2.27 14.09 38.54
C PRO A 15 -3.45 14.73 37.82
N VAL A 16 -4.10 15.70 38.45
CA VAL A 16 -5.17 16.52 37.86
C VAL A 16 -4.62 17.79 37.19
N ASP A 17 -3.41 18.20 37.57
CA ASP A 17 -2.72 19.34 36.97
C ASP A 17 -2.31 19.00 35.54
N GLU A 18 -2.74 19.83 34.59
CA GLU A 18 -2.49 19.67 33.15
C GLU A 18 -1.00 19.64 32.81
N THR A 19 -0.19 20.32 33.61
CA THR A 19 1.26 20.44 33.36
C THR A 19 2.07 19.30 33.98
N ALA A 20 1.44 18.47 34.81
CA ALA A 20 2.11 17.40 35.52
C ALA A 20 2.24 16.14 34.66
N TYR A 21 3.39 15.47 34.77
CA TYR A 21 3.67 14.23 34.07
C TYR A 21 2.61 13.16 34.39
N GLY A 22 1.98 12.60 33.36
CA GLY A 22 0.95 11.58 33.48
C GLY A 22 -0.49 12.10 33.41
N TYR A 23 -0.70 13.41 33.26
CA TYR A 23 -2.04 13.97 33.00
C TYR A 23 -2.67 13.37 31.73
N ASP A 24 -1.94 13.33 30.62
CA ASP A 24 -2.42 12.78 29.33
C ASP A 24 -2.69 11.26 29.37
N ALA A 25 -2.30 10.57 30.43
CA ALA A 25 -2.58 9.14 30.64
C ALA A 25 -3.98 8.89 31.21
N ARG A 26 -4.71 9.95 31.58
CA ARG A 26 -6.04 9.87 32.17
C ARG A 26 -7.12 9.52 31.16
N THR A 27 -8.09 8.70 31.58
CA THR A 27 -9.22 8.30 30.73
C THR A 27 -10.44 9.22 30.82
N ASP A 28 -10.47 10.13 31.79
CA ASP A 28 -11.60 11.03 32.06
C ASP A 28 -11.51 12.38 31.35
N LEU A 29 -10.40 12.67 30.64
CA LEU A 29 -10.19 13.92 29.91
C LEU A 29 -11.23 14.20 28.81
N ARG A 30 -11.83 13.13 28.26
CA ARG A 30 -12.70 13.21 27.08
C ARG A 30 -14.05 12.51 27.31
N THR A 31 -14.47 12.34 28.57
CA THR A 31 -15.72 11.62 28.89
C THR A 31 -16.97 12.33 28.40
N GLU A 32 -16.94 13.66 28.26
CA GLU A 32 -18.06 14.46 27.73
C GLU A 32 -18.47 13.99 26.33
N ILE A 33 -17.49 13.68 25.47
CA ILE A 33 -17.69 13.16 24.11
C ILE A 33 -18.47 11.84 24.15
N MET A 34 -18.27 11.01 25.18
CA MET A 34 -18.99 9.75 25.34
C MET A 34 -20.45 9.96 25.71
N TYR A 35 -20.77 10.99 26.50
CA TYR A 35 -22.15 11.32 26.87
C TYR A 35 -22.91 11.95 25.71
N GLU A 36 -22.29 12.90 25.02
CA GLU A 36 -22.89 13.66 23.92
C GLU A 36 -23.02 12.87 22.61
N ALA A 37 -22.15 11.89 22.37
CA ALA A 37 -22.20 11.12 21.12
C ALA A 37 -23.54 10.39 20.95
N PRO A 38 -24.17 10.43 19.76
CA PRO A 38 -25.36 9.63 19.49
C PRO A 38 -25.02 8.14 19.53
N TRP A 39 -26.03 7.28 19.70
CA TRP A 39 -25.84 5.82 19.63
C TRP A 39 -25.44 5.36 18.24
N PHE A 40 -26.02 5.98 17.21
CA PHE A 40 -25.74 5.71 15.81
C PHE A 40 -25.48 7.02 15.07
N SER A 41 -24.44 7.05 14.24
CA SER A 41 -24.19 8.14 13.29
C SER A 41 -23.76 7.52 11.98
N ILE A 42 -24.56 7.75 10.94
CA ILE A 42 -24.25 7.30 9.59
C ILE A 42 -23.49 8.43 8.90
N PRO A 43 -22.28 8.17 8.38
CA PRO A 43 -21.52 9.17 7.63
C PRO A 43 -22.28 9.51 6.34
N TYR A 44 -22.35 10.82 6.02
CA TYR A 44 -23.11 11.33 4.88
C TYR A 44 -22.22 12.21 4.00
N PRO A 45 -22.52 12.27 2.69
CA PRO A 45 -21.71 13.05 1.77
C PRO A 45 -21.72 14.54 2.09
N GLY A 46 -20.53 15.14 2.06
CA GLY A 46 -20.34 16.56 2.36
C GLY A 46 -20.33 16.89 3.86
N LYS A 47 -20.16 15.91 4.76
CA LYS A 47 -20.04 16.13 6.22
C LYS A 47 -18.98 17.17 6.60
N PHE A 48 -17.89 17.25 5.84
CA PHE A 48 -16.78 18.19 6.07
C PHE A 48 -16.82 19.44 5.18
N GLY A 49 -17.94 19.69 4.50
CA GLY A 49 -18.08 20.81 3.56
C GLY A 49 -17.78 20.43 2.10
N LEU A 50 -17.82 21.44 1.23
CA LEU A 50 -17.54 21.31 -0.20
C LEU A 50 -16.03 21.26 -0.48
N PRO A 51 -15.58 20.55 -1.54
CA PRO A 51 -14.17 20.49 -1.88
C PRO A 51 -13.64 21.87 -2.24
N VAL A 52 -12.58 22.30 -1.53
CA VAL A 52 -11.85 23.53 -1.82
C VAL A 52 -10.55 23.17 -2.52
N PHE A 53 -10.25 23.82 -3.65
CA PHE A 53 -9.03 23.56 -4.39
C PHE A 53 -7.87 24.40 -3.85
N ASN A 54 -6.82 23.72 -3.39
CA ASN A 54 -5.54 24.33 -3.03
C ASN A 54 -4.42 23.64 -3.82
N THR A 55 -3.68 24.41 -4.61
CA THR A 55 -2.64 23.90 -5.50
C THR A 55 -1.52 23.17 -4.74
N ALA A 56 -1.08 23.68 -3.59
CA ALA A 56 -0.01 23.07 -2.81
C ALA A 56 -0.44 21.73 -2.21
N MET A 57 -1.66 21.67 -1.65
CA MET A 57 -2.23 20.43 -1.13
C MET A 57 -2.50 19.42 -2.25
N PHE A 58 -2.92 19.88 -3.43
CA PHE A 58 -3.10 19.02 -4.60
C PHE A 58 -1.79 18.37 -5.04
N VAL A 59 -0.71 19.15 -5.15
CA VAL A 59 0.62 18.63 -5.52
C VAL A 59 1.17 17.71 -4.43
N GLY A 60 1.02 18.08 -3.15
CA GLY A 60 1.41 17.22 -2.02
C GLY A 60 0.64 15.90 -1.99
N MET A 61 -0.65 15.93 -2.33
CA MET A 61 -1.48 14.73 -2.42
C MET A 61 -1.06 13.83 -3.59
N ILE A 62 -0.72 14.39 -4.76
CA ILE A 62 -0.15 13.60 -5.87
C ILE A 62 1.12 12.88 -5.42
N ALA A 63 2.03 13.58 -4.73
CA ALA A 63 3.25 12.98 -4.19
C ALA A 63 2.95 11.85 -3.20
N GLY A 64 1.98 12.05 -2.29
CA GLY A 64 1.53 11.02 -1.35
C GLY A 64 0.94 9.79 -2.05
N VAL A 65 0.04 10.00 -3.02
CA VAL A 65 -0.60 8.90 -3.77
C VAL A 65 0.41 8.14 -4.62
N LEU A 66 1.35 8.82 -5.28
CA LEU A 66 2.42 8.14 -6.04
C LEU A 66 3.26 7.24 -5.14
N THR A 67 3.60 7.72 -3.94
CA THR A 67 4.38 6.92 -2.99
C THR A 67 3.57 5.76 -2.45
N SER A 68 2.28 5.98 -2.19
CA SER A 68 1.34 4.94 -1.77
C SER A 68 1.17 3.85 -2.83
N ILE A 69 1.15 4.18 -4.13
CA ILE A 69 1.09 3.18 -5.21
C ILE A 69 2.32 2.24 -5.14
N ILE A 70 3.52 2.80 -4.90
CA ILE A 70 4.76 2.00 -4.80
C ILE A 70 4.69 1.06 -3.59
N GLU A 71 4.19 1.55 -2.46
CA GLU A 71 3.93 0.77 -1.26
C GLU A 71 2.91 -0.36 -1.52
N SER A 72 1.76 -0.04 -2.11
CA SER A 72 0.68 -0.99 -2.44
C SER A 72 1.15 -2.12 -3.36
N ILE A 73 2.00 -1.83 -4.34
CA ILE A 73 2.60 -2.86 -5.21
C ILE A 73 3.41 -3.85 -4.36
N GLY A 74 4.27 -3.35 -3.47
CA GLY A 74 5.03 -4.19 -2.54
C GLY A 74 4.15 -5.03 -1.62
N ASP A 75 3.06 -4.44 -1.13
CA ASP A 75 2.06 -5.10 -0.30
C ASP A 75 1.35 -6.24 -1.03
N TYR A 76 0.92 -6.06 -2.28
CA TYR A 76 0.25 -7.11 -3.04
C TYR A 76 1.12 -8.35 -3.23
N TYR A 77 2.40 -8.14 -3.57
CA TYR A 77 3.36 -9.22 -3.74
C TYR A 77 3.68 -9.91 -2.42
N THR A 78 3.88 -9.13 -1.35
CA THR A 78 4.19 -9.67 -0.02
C THR A 78 3.00 -10.44 0.54
N CYS A 79 1.78 -9.95 0.34
CA CYS A 79 0.54 -10.60 0.72
C CYS A 79 0.34 -11.92 -0.03
N ALA A 80 0.51 -11.94 -1.36
CA ALA A 80 0.39 -13.16 -2.16
C ALA A 80 1.35 -14.24 -1.66
N ARG A 81 2.63 -13.88 -1.44
CA ARG A 81 3.66 -14.78 -0.92
C ARG A 81 3.29 -15.34 0.46
N ILE A 82 2.89 -14.48 1.39
CA ILE A 82 2.57 -14.88 2.77
C ILE A 82 1.28 -15.72 2.83
N ALA A 83 0.33 -15.45 1.94
CA ALA A 83 -0.90 -16.23 1.80
C ALA A 83 -0.69 -17.56 1.05
N GLY A 84 0.49 -17.82 0.49
CA GLY A 84 0.77 -18.99 -0.34
C GLY A 84 0.04 -18.97 -1.69
N ALA A 85 -0.35 -17.78 -2.16
CA ALA A 85 -0.97 -17.59 -3.46
C ALA A 85 0.10 -17.37 -4.54
N LEU A 86 -0.25 -17.76 -5.77
CA LEU A 86 0.54 -17.42 -6.95
C LEU A 86 0.68 -15.89 -7.06
N PRO A 87 1.80 -15.38 -7.59
CA PRO A 87 2.01 -13.95 -7.66
C PRO A 87 0.98 -13.27 -8.56
N PRO A 88 0.58 -12.01 -8.23
CA PRO A 88 -0.45 -11.31 -8.97
C PRO A 88 0.02 -10.96 -10.38
N PRO A 89 -0.78 -11.27 -11.42
CA PRO A 89 -0.48 -10.81 -12.77
C PRO A 89 -0.62 -9.28 -12.85
N PRO A 90 -0.01 -8.62 -13.86
CA PRO A 90 -0.09 -7.16 -14.02
C PRO A 90 -1.52 -6.63 -14.05
N SER A 91 -2.47 -7.41 -14.58
CA SER A 91 -3.89 -7.04 -14.61
C SER A 91 -4.56 -7.02 -13.24
N ALA A 92 -4.10 -7.86 -12.31
CA ALA A 92 -4.57 -7.86 -10.93
C ALA A 92 -3.99 -6.69 -10.15
N VAL A 93 -2.71 -6.37 -10.35
CA VAL A 93 -2.04 -5.20 -9.75
C VAL A 93 -2.71 -3.90 -10.21
N ASN A 94 -2.88 -3.71 -11.52
CA ASN A 94 -3.55 -2.54 -12.08
C ASN A 94 -4.99 -2.39 -11.55
N ARG A 95 -5.70 -3.51 -11.38
CA ARG A 95 -7.04 -3.52 -10.80
C ARG A 95 -7.04 -3.16 -9.32
N GLY A 96 -6.06 -3.64 -8.55
CA GLY A 96 -5.88 -3.26 -7.15
C GLY A 96 -5.71 -1.76 -7.01
N ILE A 97 -4.77 -1.17 -7.75
CA ILE A 97 -4.50 0.27 -7.75
C ILE A 97 -5.74 1.08 -8.17
N LEU A 98 -6.47 0.61 -9.19
CA LEU A 98 -7.72 1.26 -9.61
C LEU A 98 -8.77 1.26 -8.49
N LEU A 99 -8.94 0.12 -7.79
CA LEU A 99 -9.87 0.01 -6.67
C LEU A 99 -9.46 0.90 -5.50
N GLU A 100 -8.16 0.99 -5.16
CA GLU A 100 -7.67 1.92 -4.14
C GLU A 100 -8.00 3.38 -4.48
N GLY A 101 -7.84 3.78 -5.74
CA GLY A 101 -8.23 5.12 -6.20
C GLY A 101 -9.75 5.37 -6.09
N ILE A 102 -10.56 4.38 -6.47
CA ILE A 102 -12.02 4.45 -6.32
C ILE A 102 -12.39 4.53 -4.82
N ASP A 103 -11.73 3.75 -3.97
CA ASP A 103 -11.94 3.74 -2.53
C ASP A 103 -11.56 5.07 -1.89
N CYS A 104 -10.50 5.74 -2.36
CA CYS A 104 -10.17 7.11 -1.93
C CYS A 104 -11.31 8.10 -2.27
N ILE A 105 -11.86 8.03 -3.48
CA ILE A 105 -12.98 8.87 -3.90
C ILE A 105 -14.20 8.58 -3.02
N LEU A 106 -14.52 7.29 -2.80
CA LEU A 106 -15.62 6.87 -1.93
C LEU A 106 -15.40 7.30 -0.48
N ALA A 107 -14.20 7.19 0.07
CA ALA A 107 -13.88 7.61 1.43
C ALA A 107 -14.08 9.12 1.61
N ILE A 108 -13.71 9.93 0.62
CA ILE A 108 -13.97 11.37 0.63
C ILE A 108 -15.47 11.64 0.51
N LEU A 109 -16.15 10.99 -0.44
CA LEU A 109 -17.59 11.16 -0.67
C LEU A 109 -18.42 10.73 0.53
N VAL A 110 -18.04 9.70 1.27
CA VAL A 110 -18.78 9.24 2.45
C VAL A 110 -18.47 10.12 3.68
N GLY A 111 -17.41 10.94 3.62
CA GLY A 111 -17.07 11.88 4.69
C GLY A 111 -16.09 11.31 5.70
N SER A 112 -15.06 10.59 5.22
CA SER A 112 -13.89 10.17 6.01
C SER A 112 -12.81 11.27 6.02
N GLY A 113 -12.64 12.00 4.91
CA GLY A 113 -11.74 13.16 4.82
C GLY A 113 -10.25 12.85 4.61
N PHE A 114 -9.89 11.58 4.41
CA PHE A 114 -8.52 11.13 4.15
C PHE A 114 -8.49 10.04 3.07
N GLY A 115 -7.33 9.90 2.39
CA GLY A 115 -7.09 8.82 1.43
C GLY A 115 -6.90 7.48 2.12
N VAL A 116 -7.23 6.40 1.42
CA VAL A 116 -7.11 5.01 1.91
C VAL A 116 -6.14 4.24 1.02
N THR A 117 -5.47 3.25 1.59
CA THR A 117 -4.50 2.42 0.88
C THR A 117 -4.45 1.01 1.47
N SER A 118 -3.67 0.14 0.85
CA SER A 118 -3.35 -1.18 1.37
C SER A 118 -2.66 -1.10 2.74
N CYS A 119 -2.93 -2.09 3.58
CA CYS A 119 -2.52 -2.08 4.98
C CYS A 119 -1.52 -3.22 5.24
N SER A 120 -0.22 -2.90 5.26
CA SER A 120 0.86 -3.87 5.51
C SER A 120 0.74 -4.57 6.87
N GLN A 121 0.06 -3.95 7.83
CA GLN A 121 -0.26 -4.54 9.14
C GLN A 121 -1.13 -5.79 9.00
N ASN A 122 -2.12 -5.77 8.10
CA ASN A 122 -2.97 -6.92 7.84
C ASN A 122 -2.15 -8.07 7.25
N ILE A 123 -1.13 -7.77 6.45
CA ILE A 123 -0.19 -8.77 5.94
C ILE A 123 0.60 -9.42 7.09
N GLY A 124 1.04 -8.62 8.06
CA GLY A 124 1.64 -9.11 9.30
C GLY A 124 0.73 -10.08 10.06
N VAL A 125 -0.56 -9.76 10.18
CA VAL A 125 -1.56 -10.65 10.82
C VAL A 125 -1.74 -11.95 10.04
N ILE A 126 -1.78 -11.92 8.70
CA ILE A 126 -1.84 -13.14 7.87
C ILE A 126 -0.60 -14.00 8.10
N SER A 127 0.58 -13.37 8.23
CA SER A 127 1.84 -14.09 8.47
C SER A 127 1.86 -14.87 9.78
N LEU A 128 1.19 -14.35 10.82
CA LEU A 128 1.09 -14.95 12.14
C LEU A 128 -0.04 -15.98 12.21
N THR A 129 -1.23 -15.62 11.72
CA THR A 129 -2.43 -16.48 11.79
C THR A 129 -2.43 -17.60 10.77
N LYS A 130 -1.65 -17.47 9.69
CA LYS A 130 -1.65 -18.35 8.51
C LYS A 130 -3.01 -18.46 7.82
N VAL A 131 -3.88 -17.45 7.98
CA VAL A 131 -5.21 -17.41 7.36
C VAL A 131 -5.25 -16.33 6.26
N GLY A 132 -5.01 -16.73 5.01
CA GLY A 132 -5.06 -15.87 3.82
C GLY A 132 -6.43 -15.82 3.11
N SER A 133 -7.53 -16.09 3.81
CA SER A 133 -8.86 -16.24 3.20
C SER A 133 -9.56 -14.91 2.94
N ARG A 134 -10.03 -14.69 1.69
CA ARG A 134 -10.81 -13.50 1.30
C ARG A 134 -12.09 -13.31 2.11
N ARG A 135 -12.70 -14.41 2.58
CA ARG A 135 -13.94 -14.36 3.37
C ARG A 135 -13.73 -13.69 4.73
N VAL A 136 -12.55 -13.89 5.33
CA VAL A 136 -12.19 -13.27 6.62
C VAL A 136 -12.13 -11.76 6.45
N VAL A 137 -11.49 -11.28 5.38
CA VAL A 137 -11.38 -9.84 5.07
C VAL A 137 -12.76 -9.24 4.81
N LEU A 138 -13.64 -9.94 4.08
CA LEU A 138 -15.00 -9.46 3.80
C LEU A 138 -15.86 -9.36 5.07
N VAL A 139 -15.81 -10.37 5.94
CA VAL A 139 -16.53 -10.35 7.23
C VAL A 139 -15.97 -9.25 8.13
N ALA A 140 -14.66 -9.07 8.17
CA ALA A 140 -14.01 -7.98 8.90
C ALA A 140 -14.45 -6.60 8.38
N GLY A 141 -14.53 -6.41 7.05
CA GLY A 141 -15.01 -5.18 6.44
C GLY A 141 -16.46 -4.85 6.83
N ILE A 142 -17.35 -5.85 6.79
CA ILE A 142 -18.76 -5.68 7.22
C ILE A 142 -18.84 -5.32 8.71
N MET A 143 -18.04 -5.98 9.55
CA MET A 143 -17.95 -5.66 10.98
C MET A 143 -17.46 -4.22 11.20
N LEU A 144 -16.44 -3.78 10.46
CA LEU A 144 -15.91 -2.41 10.56
C LEU A 144 -16.93 -1.36 10.12
N ILE A 145 -17.74 -1.63 9.09
CA ILE A 145 -18.83 -0.73 8.69
C ILE A 145 -19.88 -0.63 9.80
N PHE A 146 -20.29 -1.76 10.38
CA PHE A 146 -21.26 -1.79 11.48
C PHE A 146 -20.75 -1.02 12.70
N PHE A 147 -19.49 -1.27 13.08
CA PHE A 147 -18.83 -0.61 14.19
C PHE A 147 -18.58 0.89 13.93
N GLY A 148 -18.25 1.27 12.70
CA GLY A 148 -18.12 2.67 12.31
C GLY A 148 -19.43 3.46 12.43
N CYS A 149 -20.57 2.82 12.19
CA CYS A 149 -21.90 3.42 12.39
C CYS A 149 -22.29 3.53 13.87
N PHE A 150 -21.65 2.77 14.75
CA PHE A 150 -21.94 2.74 16.19
C PHE A 150 -21.07 3.75 16.94
N SER A 151 -21.52 5.01 16.96
CA SER A 151 -20.69 6.15 17.38
C SER A 151 -20.30 6.16 18.85
N LYS A 152 -21.01 5.46 19.73
CA LYS A 152 -20.57 5.28 21.13
C LYS A 152 -19.26 4.51 21.23
N MET A 153 -19.03 3.54 20.35
CA MET A 153 -17.76 2.82 20.32
C MET A 153 -16.65 3.71 19.76
N SER A 154 -16.93 4.52 18.74
CA SER A 154 -15.98 5.54 18.27
C SER A 154 -15.65 6.57 19.37
N ALA A 155 -16.64 7.01 20.14
CA ALA A 155 -16.44 7.91 21.28
C ALA A 155 -15.60 7.24 22.38
N PHE A 156 -15.80 5.95 22.64
CA PHE A 156 -14.95 5.19 23.55
C PHE A 156 -13.49 5.15 23.07
N VAL A 157 -13.25 4.93 21.77
CA VAL A 157 -11.89 4.96 21.20
C VAL A 157 -11.22 6.32 21.38
N VAL A 158 -11.98 7.43 21.32
CA VAL A 158 -11.45 8.79 21.57
C VAL A 158 -10.99 8.97 23.02
N THR A 159 -11.55 8.22 23.98
CA THR A 159 -11.11 8.23 25.39
C THR A 159 -9.81 7.45 25.64
N VAL A 160 -9.24 6.82 24.61
CA VAL A 160 -7.96 6.14 24.74
C VAL A 160 -6.86 7.19 24.99
N PRO A 161 -6.10 7.07 26.11
CA PRO A 161 -5.03 8.00 26.42
C PRO A 161 -3.94 8.06 25.35
N ASP A 162 -3.37 9.24 25.16
CA ASP A 162 -2.36 9.50 24.12
C ASP A 162 -1.10 8.61 24.26
N PRO A 163 -0.60 8.26 25.47
CA PRO A 163 0.51 7.32 25.60
C PRO A 163 0.21 5.92 25.03
N ILE A 164 -1.05 5.45 25.12
CA ILE A 164 -1.45 4.15 24.53
C ILE A 164 -1.45 4.26 23.01
N ILE A 165 -1.96 5.36 22.48
CA ILE A 165 -1.97 5.64 21.04
C ILE A 165 -0.53 5.69 20.50
N GLY A 166 0.37 6.39 21.21
CA GLY A 166 1.79 6.43 20.88
C GLY A 166 2.44 5.04 20.88
N ALA A 167 2.19 4.23 21.90
CA ALA A 167 2.69 2.85 21.95
C ALA A 167 2.16 1.99 20.78
N ALA A 168 0.89 2.15 20.42
CA ALA A 168 0.32 1.47 19.27
C ALA A 168 0.99 1.90 17.96
N PHE A 169 1.29 3.19 17.78
CA PHE A 169 2.03 3.69 16.63
C PHE A 169 3.47 3.17 16.55
N ILE A 170 4.17 3.01 17.69
CA ILE A 170 5.52 2.41 17.70
C ILE A 170 5.47 0.99 17.12
N VAL A 171 4.52 0.16 17.57
CA VAL A 171 4.33 -1.20 17.04
C VAL A 171 3.95 -1.15 15.56
N LEU A 172 3.08 -0.21 15.18
CA LEU A 172 2.65 -0.01 13.80
C LEU A 172 3.85 0.22 12.88
N PHE A 173 4.63 1.27 13.16
CA PHE A 173 5.78 1.66 12.35
C PHE A 173 6.91 0.62 12.38
N ALA A 174 7.06 -0.13 13.49
CA ALA A 174 7.98 -1.26 13.55
C ALA A 174 7.59 -2.38 12.56
N VAL A 175 6.30 -2.73 12.48
CA VAL A 175 5.82 -3.73 11.52
C VAL A 175 5.96 -3.22 10.07
N LEU A 176 5.61 -1.96 9.79
CA LEU A 176 5.83 -1.37 8.46
C LEU A 176 7.31 -1.42 8.05
N THR A 177 8.21 -1.05 8.97
CA THR A 177 9.65 -1.09 8.73
C THR A 177 10.14 -2.51 8.49
N ALA A 178 9.62 -3.50 9.23
CA ALA A 178 9.96 -4.91 9.03
C ALA A 178 9.48 -5.45 7.68
N VAL A 179 8.27 -5.10 7.25
CA VAL A 179 7.74 -5.47 5.93
C VAL A 179 8.57 -4.83 4.81
N GLY A 180 8.88 -3.54 4.92
CA GLY A 180 9.76 -2.83 3.98
C GLY A 180 11.17 -3.45 3.91
N GLY A 181 11.78 -3.76 5.06
CA GLY A 181 13.05 -4.47 5.14
C GLY A 181 13.00 -5.87 4.52
N SER A 182 11.87 -6.57 4.65
CA SER A 182 11.67 -7.86 3.99
C SER A 182 11.66 -7.74 2.46
N ASN A 183 11.29 -6.59 1.89
CA ASN A 183 11.35 -6.38 0.45
C ASN A 183 12.78 -6.07 -0.03
N LEU A 184 13.64 -5.55 0.83
CA LEU A 184 15.05 -5.33 0.50
C LEU A 184 15.84 -6.63 0.31
N GLN A 185 15.36 -7.76 0.82
CA GLN A 185 16.05 -9.06 0.69
C GLN A 185 16.23 -9.51 -0.77
N TYR A 186 15.45 -8.94 -1.69
CA TYR A 186 15.54 -9.26 -3.11
C TYR A 186 16.62 -8.46 -3.83
N ALA A 187 17.00 -7.29 -3.31
CA ALA A 187 18.11 -6.51 -3.85
C ALA A 187 19.44 -7.04 -3.30
N ASP A 188 20.51 -6.95 -4.09
CA ASP A 188 21.85 -7.30 -3.60
C ASP A 188 22.38 -6.22 -2.66
N LEU A 189 22.17 -6.42 -1.36
CA LEU A 189 22.66 -5.51 -0.33
C LEU A 189 24.17 -5.60 -0.11
N ASN A 190 24.91 -6.50 -0.78
CA ASN A 190 26.38 -6.48 -0.75
C ASN A 190 26.96 -5.46 -1.74
N SER A 191 26.18 -5.04 -2.73
CA SER A 191 26.62 -4.03 -3.68
C SER A 191 26.65 -2.65 -3.00
N PRO A 192 27.80 -1.94 -2.98
CA PRO A 192 27.91 -0.63 -2.34
C PRO A 192 26.97 0.40 -2.98
N ARG A 193 26.63 0.22 -4.25
CA ARG A 193 25.61 1.01 -4.97
C ARG A 193 24.28 1.00 -4.22
N ASN A 194 23.74 -0.20 -3.98
CA ASN A 194 22.42 -0.36 -3.36
C ASN A 194 22.42 0.10 -1.90
N MET A 195 23.52 -0.15 -1.18
CA MET A 195 23.69 0.37 0.17
C MET A 195 23.64 1.90 0.21
N ILE A 196 24.30 2.59 -0.73
CA ILE A 196 24.27 4.06 -0.82
C ILE A 196 22.87 4.55 -1.19
N VAL A 197 22.21 3.96 -2.19
CA VAL A 197 20.84 4.33 -2.59
C VAL A 197 19.89 4.23 -1.39
N MET A 198 19.91 3.10 -0.69
CA MET A 198 19.09 2.86 0.50
C MET A 198 19.43 3.84 1.63
N GLY A 199 20.71 3.96 1.99
CA GLY A 199 21.15 4.80 3.11
C GLY A 199 20.84 6.28 2.88
N MET A 200 21.08 6.79 1.67
CA MET A 200 20.77 8.17 1.30
C MET A 200 19.28 8.43 1.26
N ALA A 201 18.47 7.51 0.72
CA ALA A 201 17.02 7.64 0.72
C ALA A 201 16.44 7.73 2.14
N LEU A 202 16.87 6.84 3.04
CA LEU A 202 16.46 6.87 4.44
C LEU A 202 16.91 8.15 5.14
N PHE A 203 18.18 8.55 4.95
CA PHE A 203 18.71 9.75 5.58
C PHE A 203 17.99 11.01 5.11
N VAL A 204 17.81 11.20 3.80
CA VAL A 204 17.12 12.38 3.26
C VAL A 204 15.65 12.40 3.69
N GLY A 205 14.96 11.26 3.63
CA GLY A 205 13.57 11.16 4.06
C GLY A 205 13.34 11.51 5.53
N LEU A 206 14.30 11.18 6.41
CA LEU A 206 14.20 11.45 7.85
C LEU A 206 14.77 12.81 8.26
N ALA A 207 15.82 13.30 7.61
CA ALA A 207 16.53 14.50 8.02
C ALA A 207 16.00 15.77 7.35
N LEU A 208 15.55 15.69 6.09
CA LEU A 208 15.16 16.88 5.33
C LEU A 208 13.87 17.54 5.85
N PRO A 209 12.78 16.82 6.17
CA PRO A 209 11.55 17.46 6.63
C PRO A 209 11.68 18.19 7.99
N PRO A 210 12.36 17.63 9.01
CA PRO A 210 12.69 18.39 10.21
C PRO A 210 13.56 19.61 9.92
N TRP A 211 14.61 19.45 9.12
CA TRP A 211 15.47 20.57 8.72
C TRP A 211 14.68 21.68 8.01
N LEU A 212 13.73 21.32 7.14
CA LEU A 212 12.86 22.27 6.46
C LEU A 212 11.99 23.06 7.44
N THR A 213 11.53 22.41 8.51
CA THR A 213 10.72 23.03 9.56
C THR A 213 11.53 24.06 10.35
N ASP A 214 12.78 23.76 10.65
CA ASP A 214 13.68 24.67 11.36
C ASP A 214 14.17 25.84 10.48
N ASN A 215 14.13 25.68 9.15
CA ASN A 215 14.68 26.64 8.19
C ASN A 215 13.62 27.26 7.26
N GLN A 216 12.36 27.35 7.70
CA GLN A 216 11.28 27.93 6.90
C GLN A 216 11.55 29.38 6.47
N ASP A 217 12.35 30.11 7.26
CA ASP A 217 12.71 31.50 6.99
C ASP A 217 13.48 31.68 5.67
N LEU A 218 14.24 30.66 5.24
CA LEU A 218 14.99 30.69 3.98
C LEU A 218 14.07 30.76 2.75
N PHE A 219 12.82 30.31 2.88
CA PHE A 219 11.84 30.27 1.80
C PHE A 219 10.90 31.48 1.81
N LEU A 220 11.10 32.46 2.70
CA LEU A 220 10.27 33.67 2.76
C LEU A 220 10.41 34.56 1.52
N GLN A 221 11.54 34.48 0.81
CA GLN A 221 11.79 35.24 -0.42
C GLN A 221 11.09 34.63 -1.65
N LEU A 222 10.59 33.40 -1.55
CA LEU A 222 9.83 32.77 -2.63
C LEU A 222 8.39 33.29 -2.69
N ASP A 223 7.81 33.23 -3.89
CA ASP A 223 6.38 33.46 -4.05
C ASP A 223 5.56 32.55 -3.13
N SER A 224 4.46 33.10 -2.61
CA SER A 224 3.61 32.43 -1.62
C SER A 224 3.08 31.07 -2.11
N GLY A 225 2.75 30.94 -3.40
CA GLY A 225 2.28 29.68 -3.97
C GLY A 225 3.39 28.66 -4.13
N LEU A 226 4.55 29.08 -4.63
CA LEU A 226 5.72 28.21 -4.81
C LEU A 226 6.24 27.71 -3.46
N ARG A 227 6.29 28.58 -2.44
CA ARG A 227 6.66 28.22 -1.08
C ARG A 227 5.77 27.11 -0.54
N GLN A 228 4.45 27.24 -0.65
CA GLN A 228 3.52 26.21 -0.17
C GLN A 228 3.72 24.86 -0.88
N VAL A 229 3.93 24.87 -2.20
CA VAL A 229 4.19 23.65 -2.98
C VAL A 229 5.50 22.98 -2.53
N ILE A 230 6.58 23.74 -2.39
CA ILE A 230 7.87 23.23 -1.94
C ILE A 230 7.76 22.68 -0.51
N THR A 231 7.10 23.40 0.39
CA THR A 231 6.88 22.93 1.77
C THR A 231 6.05 21.65 1.80
N ALA A 232 5.01 21.54 0.98
CA ALA A 232 4.17 20.34 0.91
C ALA A 232 4.94 19.12 0.37
N LEU A 233 5.81 19.30 -0.63
CA LEU A 233 6.62 18.22 -1.21
C LEU A 233 7.78 17.82 -0.31
N LEU A 234 8.64 18.79 0.07
CA LEU A 234 9.84 18.54 0.87
C LEU A 234 9.51 18.17 2.31
N GLY A 235 8.35 18.59 2.83
CA GLY A 235 7.86 18.22 4.16
C GLY A 235 7.34 16.78 4.26
N ASN A 236 7.19 16.07 3.15
CA ASN A 236 6.69 14.70 3.15
C ASN A 236 7.86 13.70 3.22
N ASN A 237 8.09 13.13 4.41
CA ASN A 237 9.16 12.17 4.69
C ASN A 237 9.19 10.98 3.71
N ILE A 238 8.03 10.39 3.45
CA ILE A 238 7.90 9.17 2.63
C ILE A 238 8.17 9.51 1.16
N PHE A 239 7.61 10.63 0.68
CA PHE A 239 7.88 11.11 -0.68
C PHE A 239 9.37 11.41 -0.87
N MET A 240 10.02 12.11 0.07
CA MET A 240 11.44 12.45 -0.05
C MET A 240 12.34 11.22 -0.07
N ALA A 241 12.07 10.23 0.80
CA ALA A 241 12.78 8.96 0.76
C ALA A 241 12.63 8.26 -0.59
N CYS A 242 11.40 8.13 -1.08
CA CYS A 242 11.10 7.46 -2.34
C CYS A 242 11.70 8.20 -3.54
N PHE A 243 11.57 9.52 -3.58
CA PHE A 243 12.08 10.36 -4.66
C PHE A 243 13.61 10.29 -4.73
N THR A 244 14.29 10.38 -3.58
CA THR A 244 15.76 10.21 -3.52
C THR A 244 16.18 8.80 -3.95
N ALA A 245 15.50 7.76 -3.49
CA ALA A 245 15.78 6.38 -3.90
C ALA A 245 15.66 6.22 -5.43
N LEU A 246 14.57 6.71 -6.02
CA LEU A 246 14.32 6.64 -7.46
C LEU A 246 15.38 7.40 -8.27
N ILE A 247 15.74 8.61 -7.85
CA ILE A 247 16.78 9.39 -8.54
C ILE A 247 18.12 8.66 -8.48
N LEU A 248 18.54 8.23 -7.29
CA LEU A 248 19.85 7.58 -7.13
C LEU A 248 19.91 6.23 -7.84
N ASP A 249 18.82 5.44 -7.82
CA ASP A 249 18.75 4.17 -8.53
C ASP A 249 18.84 4.36 -10.06
N ASN A 250 18.29 5.45 -10.61
CA ASN A 250 18.41 5.74 -12.05
C ASN A 250 19.75 6.39 -12.41
N LEU A 251 20.34 7.19 -11.53
CA LEU A 251 21.60 7.87 -11.77
C LEU A 251 22.81 6.93 -11.67
N MET A 252 22.78 5.99 -10.72
CA MET A 252 23.89 5.07 -10.50
C MET A 252 23.80 3.86 -11.45
N PRO A 253 24.86 3.58 -12.24
CA PRO A 253 24.91 2.39 -13.08
C PRO A 253 24.86 1.14 -12.19
N GLY A 254 24.12 0.12 -12.64
CA GLY A 254 23.98 -1.14 -11.90
C GLY A 254 23.30 -2.18 -12.77
N THR A 255 23.64 -3.44 -12.53
CA THR A 255 23.09 -4.59 -13.28
C THR A 255 21.66 -4.92 -12.83
N VAL A 256 20.95 -5.71 -13.63
CA VAL A 256 19.56 -6.13 -13.35
C VAL A 256 19.53 -7.09 -12.16
N GLU A 257 20.59 -7.87 -12.01
CA GLU A 257 20.86 -8.81 -10.93
C GLU A 257 21.08 -8.06 -9.61
N GLU A 258 21.97 -7.05 -9.60
CA GLU A 258 22.22 -6.24 -8.40
C GLU A 258 20.96 -5.52 -7.92
N ARG A 259 20.13 -5.01 -8.84
CA ARG A 259 18.84 -4.38 -8.51
C ARG A 259 17.80 -5.37 -7.95
N GLY A 260 18.10 -6.66 -7.96
CA GLY A 260 17.19 -7.70 -7.48
C GLY A 260 16.10 -8.09 -8.46
N LEU A 261 16.11 -7.56 -9.68
CA LEU A 261 15.05 -7.76 -10.66
C LEU A 261 15.03 -9.20 -11.21
N VAL A 262 16.18 -9.88 -11.22
CA VAL A 262 16.26 -11.30 -11.61
C VAL A 262 15.66 -12.20 -10.53
N ALA A 263 16.07 -12.01 -9.26
CA ALA A 263 15.49 -12.75 -8.14
C ALA A 263 13.97 -12.48 -8.03
N TRP A 264 13.57 -11.23 -8.25
CA TRP A 264 12.16 -10.84 -8.37
C TRP A 264 11.50 -11.66 -9.48
N ARG A 265 11.97 -11.58 -10.74
CA ARG A 265 11.43 -12.35 -11.89
C ARG A 265 11.37 -13.86 -11.66
N GLN A 266 12.37 -14.47 -11.04
CA GLN A 266 12.38 -15.92 -10.77
C GLN A 266 11.27 -16.32 -9.81
N VAL A 267 11.00 -15.53 -8.77
CA VAL A 267 9.83 -15.74 -7.89
C VAL A 267 8.52 -15.70 -8.70
N PHE A 268 8.46 -14.90 -9.78
CA PHE A 268 7.31 -14.82 -10.68
C PHE A 268 7.22 -15.95 -11.71
N GLU A 269 8.36 -16.37 -12.25
CA GLU A 269 8.46 -17.39 -13.29
C GLU A 269 8.37 -18.81 -12.71
N ASP A 270 9.01 -19.09 -11.57
CA ASP A 270 8.96 -20.42 -10.91
C ASP A 270 7.59 -20.73 -10.31
N SER A 271 6.81 -19.70 -9.96
CA SER A 271 5.40 -19.87 -9.60
C SER A 271 4.49 -20.14 -10.82
N GLY A 272 5.01 -19.95 -12.04
CA GLY A 272 4.29 -20.15 -13.30
C GLY A 272 4.80 -21.32 -14.16
N SER A 273 5.95 -21.91 -13.80
CA SER A 273 6.69 -22.87 -14.63
C SER A 273 6.49 -24.34 -14.27
N ASP A 274 5.52 -24.67 -13.41
CA ASP A 274 4.96 -26.01 -13.43
C ASP A 274 4.20 -26.21 -14.75
N VAL A 275 4.95 -26.83 -15.67
CA VAL A 275 4.60 -27.49 -16.94
C VAL A 275 3.09 -27.57 -17.22
N ASP A 276 2.72 -27.06 -18.40
CA ASP A 276 1.40 -27.09 -19.06
C ASP A 276 0.55 -25.82 -18.85
N GLY A 277 -0.28 -25.44 -19.84
CA GLY A 277 -1.09 -24.20 -19.86
C GLY A 277 -2.11 -24.03 -18.71
N THR A 278 -2.07 -24.94 -17.75
CA THR A 278 -2.90 -25.08 -16.55
C THR A 278 -2.54 -24.05 -15.47
N THR A 279 -1.26 -23.68 -15.33
CA THR A 279 -0.77 -22.78 -14.26
C THR A 279 -1.17 -21.33 -14.52
N ASN A 280 -1.04 -20.84 -15.77
CA ASN A 280 -1.59 -19.54 -16.17
C ASN A 280 -3.11 -19.45 -15.97
N ALA A 281 -3.83 -20.55 -16.24
CA ALA A 281 -5.26 -20.62 -15.98
C ALA A 281 -5.60 -20.63 -14.48
N MET A 282 -4.75 -21.22 -13.63
CA MET A 282 -4.90 -21.23 -12.17
C MET A 282 -4.57 -19.86 -11.55
N THR A 283 -3.52 -19.17 -12.01
CA THR A 283 -3.20 -17.78 -11.61
C THR A 283 -4.37 -16.85 -11.96
N LEU A 284 -4.87 -16.91 -13.21
CA LEU A 284 -6.04 -16.12 -13.60
C LEU A 284 -7.28 -16.45 -12.75
N LYS A 285 -7.56 -17.73 -12.48
CA LYS A 285 -8.69 -18.15 -11.63
C LYS A 285 -8.56 -17.63 -10.20
N THR A 286 -7.36 -17.62 -9.63
CA THR A 286 -7.13 -17.07 -8.29
C THR A 286 -7.51 -15.60 -8.27
N TYR A 287 -7.11 -14.81 -9.26
CA TYR A 287 -7.38 -13.37 -9.33
C TYR A 287 -8.69 -13.00 -10.05
N ASP A 288 -9.56 -13.96 -10.36
CA ASP A 288 -10.87 -13.69 -10.92
C ASP A 288 -11.75 -12.87 -9.95
N LEU A 289 -12.71 -12.14 -10.52
CA LEU A 289 -13.70 -11.42 -9.73
C LEU A 289 -14.67 -12.41 -9.05
N PRO A 290 -15.14 -12.10 -7.83
CA PRO A 290 -16.04 -12.99 -7.09
C PRO A 290 -17.40 -13.17 -7.79
N PHE A 291 -17.80 -12.24 -8.66
CA PHE A 291 -19.04 -12.28 -9.42
C PHE A 291 -18.83 -11.72 -10.85
N GLY A 292 -19.68 -12.11 -11.79
CA GLY A 292 -19.73 -11.50 -13.14
C GLY A 292 -18.70 -12.02 -14.16
N MET A 293 -17.83 -12.95 -13.79
CA MET A 293 -16.79 -13.48 -14.69
C MET A 293 -17.33 -14.08 -15.99
N SER A 294 -18.51 -14.73 -15.96
CA SER A 294 -19.17 -15.30 -17.15
C SER A 294 -19.55 -14.25 -18.19
N TYR A 295 -19.80 -13.00 -17.78
CA TYR A 295 -20.10 -11.90 -18.71
C TYR A 295 -18.82 -11.23 -19.22
N ILE A 296 -17.85 -11.02 -18.34
CA ILE A 296 -16.57 -10.38 -18.68
C ILE A 296 -15.79 -11.20 -19.71
N ARG A 297 -15.76 -12.53 -19.57
CA ARG A 297 -15.11 -13.44 -20.54
C ARG A 297 -15.77 -13.44 -21.92
N LYS A 298 -17.07 -13.09 -22.01
CA LYS A 298 -17.81 -12.98 -23.28
C LYS A 298 -17.52 -11.66 -24.00
N CYS A 299 -17.13 -10.61 -23.28
CA CYS A 299 -16.85 -9.29 -23.83
C CYS A 299 -15.46 -9.25 -24.48
N LYS A 300 -15.40 -9.24 -25.82
CA LYS A 300 -14.13 -9.19 -26.57
C LYS A 300 -13.30 -7.92 -26.35
N TRP A 301 -13.92 -6.82 -25.93
CA TRP A 301 -13.21 -5.57 -25.62
C TRP A 301 -12.53 -5.61 -24.24
N ALA A 302 -13.00 -6.48 -23.33
CA ALA A 302 -12.43 -6.62 -22.00
C ALA A 302 -10.99 -7.18 -22.00
N TYR A 303 -10.54 -7.76 -23.11
CA TYR A 303 -9.16 -8.22 -23.29
C TYR A 303 -8.16 -7.08 -23.47
N TYR A 304 -8.62 -5.88 -23.86
CA TYR A 304 -7.75 -4.70 -24.09
C TYR A 304 -7.65 -3.78 -22.88
N ILE A 305 -8.42 -4.04 -21.83
CA ILE A 305 -8.48 -3.18 -20.65
C ILE A 305 -7.42 -3.63 -19.63
N PRO A 306 -6.46 -2.76 -19.24
CA PRO A 306 -5.34 -3.14 -18.37
C PRO A 306 -5.73 -3.64 -16.98
N PHE A 307 -6.91 -3.28 -16.46
CA PHE A 307 -7.44 -3.71 -15.16
C PHE A 307 -8.41 -4.90 -15.25
N SER A 308 -8.75 -5.35 -16.46
CA SER A 308 -9.67 -6.47 -16.64
C SER A 308 -9.02 -7.80 -16.26
N PRO A 309 -9.74 -8.72 -15.58
CA PRO A 309 -9.24 -10.07 -15.28
C PRO A 309 -8.79 -10.85 -16.52
N THR A 310 -9.32 -10.53 -17.71
CA THR A 310 -9.01 -11.22 -18.97
C THR A 310 -7.90 -10.54 -19.79
N PHE A 311 -7.20 -9.55 -19.24
CA PHE A 311 -6.13 -8.85 -19.95
C PHE A 311 -4.93 -9.76 -20.24
N LEU A 312 -4.49 -9.81 -21.50
CA LEU A 312 -3.42 -10.70 -22.00
C LEU A 312 -2.07 -10.00 -22.18
N GLY A 313 -1.91 -8.75 -21.71
CA GLY A 313 -0.69 -7.97 -21.89
C GLY A 313 -0.62 -7.25 -23.24
N MET A 314 0.24 -6.23 -23.33
CA MET A 314 0.45 -5.47 -24.57
C MET A 314 1.29 -6.24 -25.62
N ASP A 315 2.03 -7.27 -25.20
CA ASP A 315 2.90 -8.08 -26.07
C ASP A 315 2.12 -9.08 -26.96
N GLY A 316 0.86 -9.36 -26.61
CA GLY A 316 -0.06 -10.15 -27.43
C GLY A 316 -0.46 -9.48 -28.75
N CYS A 317 -0.23 -8.17 -28.87
CA CYS A 317 -0.51 -7.42 -30.11
C CYS A 317 0.59 -7.62 -31.17
N CYS A 318 1.83 -7.93 -30.75
CA CYS A 318 2.98 -8.06 -31.66
C CYS A 318 3.40 -9.51 -31.94
N SER A 319 2.99 -10.49 -31.12
CA SER A 319 3.37 -11.90 -31.32
C SER A 319 2.55 -12.63 -32.41
N GLY A 320 1.51 -11.99 -32.95
CA GLY A 320 0.65 -12.57 -33.99
C GLY A 320 1.31 -12.84 -35.35
N SER A 321 2.54 -12.36 -35.60
CA SER A 321 3.21 -12.52 -36.89
C SER A 321 4.44 -13.44 -36.92
N SER A 322 5.02 -13.83 -35.78
CA SER A 322 6.24 -14.68 -35.78
C SER A 322 6.01 -16.13 -35.38
N ALA A 323 4.97 -16.46 -34.59
CA ALA A 323 4.73 -17.83 -34.14
C ALA A 323 4.20 -18.80 -35.23
N LYS A 324 3.98 -18.33 -36.47
CA LYS A 324 3.56 -19.16 -37.61
C LYS A 324 4.71 -19.64 -38.50
N LYS A 325 5.95 -19.16 -38.31
CA LYS A 325 7.09 -19.57 -39.14
C LYS A 325 7.90 -20.75 -38.57
N ASP A 326 8.00 -20.86 -37.24
CA ASP A 326 8.85 -21.90 -36.64
C ASP A 326 8.20 -23.29 -36.52
N LYS A 327 6.87 -23.40 -36.72
CA LYS A 327 6.17 -24.70 -36.76
C LYS A 327 6.20 -25.41 -38.11
N LYS A 328 6.76 -24.79 -39.16
CA LYS A 328 6.87 -25.37 -40.50
C LYS A 328 8.29 -25.83 -40.88
N SER A 329 9.31 -25.50 -40.08
CA SER A 329 10.71 -25.83 -40.39
C SER A 329 11.25 -27.09 -39.66
N SER A 330 10.46 -27.73 -38.79
CA SER A 330 10.90 -28.91 -38.02
C SER A 330 10.21 -30.22 -38.44
N VAL A 331 9.55 -30.25 -39.60
CA VAL A 331 8.86 -31.46 -40.13
C VAL A 331 9.59 -32.10 -41.33
N PHE A 332 10.76 -31.58 -41.74
CA PHE A 332 11.55 -32.15 -42.84
C PHE A 332 13.04 -32.21 -42.48
N THR A 333 13.41 -33.06 -41.53
CA THR A 333 14.79 -33.59 -41.37
C THR A 333 14.80 -34.72 -40.35
N HIS A 334 14.21 -35.87 -40.69
CA HIS A 334 14.53 -37.16 -40.06
C HIS A 334 14.03 -38.31 -40.95
N THR A 335 14.69 -38.51 -42.09
CA THR A 335 14.71 -39.78 -42.83
C THR A 335 15.86 -39.70 -43.83
N GLU A 336 17.07 -40.08 -43.39
CA GLU A 336 18.09 -40.77 -44.19
C GLU A 336 19.37 -40.84 -43.36
N GLN A 337 19.59 -41.98 -42.70
CA GLN A 337 20.90 -42.62 -42.56
C GLN A 337 20.71 -43.96 -41.84
N ASP A 338 20.36 -44.98 -42.63
CA ASP A 338 20.68 -46.36 -42.35
C ASP A 338 20.74 -47.13 -43.69
N HIS A 339 21.77 -47.96 -43.84
CA HIS A 339 22.15 -48.82 -44.98
C HIS A 339 22.96 -48.20 -46.14
N LYS A 340 24.29 -48.20 -45.99
CA LYS A 340 25.22 -49.16 -46.62
C LYS A 340 26.67 -48.82 -46.30
#